data_AF-F6GJ91-F1
#
_entry.id   AF-F6GJ91-F1
#
_cell.length_a   1.000
_cell.length_b   1.000
_cell.length_c   1.000
_cell.angle_alpha   90.00
_cell.angle_beta   90.00
_cell.angle_gamma   90.00
#
_symmetry.space_group_name_H-M   'P 1'
#
loop_
_entity.id
_entity.type
_entity.pdbx_description
1 polymer ?
#
loop_
_entity_poly.entity_id
_entity_poly.type
_entity_poly.pdbx_seq_one_letter_code
_entity_poly.pdbx_strand_id
1 'polypeptide(L)'
;MKILNKNKSNSILVFLLLVLQLGWSQTYSEDEDNSTEASTELNGQEVSQSFFDSYFDTTPNETLNTITGNSVTITQVSSFNTSVVKVASRASDINISQNGDANNVNLTYQVDAVVADLEQNGDNNSILDYVIDPNAKVSLELKQNGDGLNFERFGANNITKNIKFTQTAASPTVIIRSFN
;
A
#
# COMPACT_ATOMS: atom_id res chain seq x y z
N MET A 1 -12.53 16.10 68.10
CA MET A 1 -11.41 16.53 67.22
C MET A 1 -10.82 15.35 66.43
N LYS A 2 -11.63 14.55 65.70
CA LYS A 2 -11.15 13.39 64.90
C LYS A 2 -11.65 13.36 63.45
N ILE A 3 -12.55 14.26 63.05
CA ILE A 3 -13.18 14.25 61.71
C ILE A 3 -12.30 14.97 60.67
N LEU A 4 -11.47 15.95 61.07
CA LEU A 4 -10.63 16.71 60.15
C LEU A 4 -9.47 15.90 59.53
N ASN A 5 -8.98 14.84 60.20
CA ASN A 5 -7.86 14.02 59.71
C ASN A 5 -8.29 12.98 58.66
N LYS A 6 -9.56 12.56 58.65
CA LYS A 6 -10.06 11.55 57.70
C LYS A 6 -10.14 12.10 56.28
N ASN A 7 -10.55 13.38 56.15
CA ASN A 7 -10.60 14.05 54.84
C ASN A 7 -9.20 14.35 54.28
N LYS A 8 -8.23 14.69 55.14
CA LYS A 8 -6.82 14.84 54.72
C LYS A 8 -6.22 13.51 54.26
N SER A 9 -6.51 12.43 54.98
CA SER A 9 -6.10 11.07 54.58
C SER A 9 -6.70 10.65 53.23
N ASN A 10 -7.97 10.97 52.98
CA ASN A 10 -8.61 10.67 51.71
C ASN A 10 -8.08 11.53 50.56
N SER A 11 -7.80 12.82 50.80
CA SER A 11 -7.17 13.67 49.78
C SER A 11 -5.75 13.22 49.43
N ILE A 12 -4.97 12.76 50.42
CA ILE A 12 -3.63 12.19 50.19
C ILE A 12 -3.73 10.89 49.37
N LEU A 13 -4.71 10.03 49.65
CA LEU A 13 -4.94 8.80 48.90
C LEU A 13 -5.34 9.09 47.44
N VAL A 14 -6.21 10.08 47.21
CA VAL A 14 -6.62 10.50 45.86
C VAL A 14 -5.45 11.13 45.09
N PHE A 15 -4.62 11.92 45.76
CA PHE A 15 -3.41 12.48 45.15
C PHE A 15 -2.40 11.38 44.79
N LEU A 16 -2.23 10.37 45.64
CA LEU A 16 -1.36 9.22 45.37
C LEU A 16 -1.86 8.39 44.16
N LEU A 17 -3.18 8.24 44.00
CA LEU A 17 -3.80 7.56 42.86
C LEU A 17 -3.60 8.29 41.52
N LEU A 18 -3.53 9.63 41.53
CA LEU A 18 -3.32 10.42 40.32
C LEU A 18 -1.87 10.38 39.81
N VAL A 19 -0.89 10.21 40.69
CA VAL A 19 0.54 10.16 40.31
C VAL A 19 0.94 8.79 39.72
N LEU A 20 0.15 7.74 39.98
CA LEU A 20 0.38 6.39 39.43
C LEU A 20 0.07 6.26 37.93
N GLN A 21 -0.52 7.28 37.28
CA GLN A 21 -0.79 7.25 35.83
C GLN A 21 0.36 7.78 34.95
N LEU A 22 1.48 8.22 35.54
CA LEU A 22 2.59 8.84 34.80
C LEU A 22 3.66 7.84 34.31
N GLY A 23 3.41 6.54 34.33
CA GLY A 23 4.50 5.57 34.19
C GLY A 23 4.20 4.33 33.37
N TRP A 24 3.76 4.46 32.12
CA TRP A 24 4.00 3.47 31.05
C TRP A 24 3.96 4.13 29.66
N SER A 25 4.86 5.09 29.40
CA SER A 25 5.25 5.36 28.01
C SER A 25 6.34 4.36 27.67
N GLN A 26 5.96 3.18 27.18
CA GLN A 26 6.92 2.32 26.49
C GLN A 26 7.13 2.93 25.11
N THR A 27 8.29 3.55 24.88
CA THR A 27 8.77 3.76 23.51
C THR A 27 9.00 2.38 22.95
N TYR A 28 8.15 1.98 22.00
CA TYR A 28 8.34 0.80 21.19
C TYR A 28 9.71 0.92 20.52
N SER A 29 10.66 0.10 20.97
CA SER A 29 11.87 -0.18 20.20
C SER A 29 11.46 -1.36 19.34
N GLU A 30 11.42 -1.20 18.03
CA GLU A 30 11.32 -2.35 17.12
C GLU A 30 12.53 -3.24 17.38
N ASP A 31 12.34 -4.30 18.16
CA ASP A 31 13.10 -5.51 17.97
C ASP A 31 12.41 -6.24 16.81
N GLU A 32 13.05 -6.21 15.64
CA GLU A 32 12.73 -7.04 14.47
C GLU A 32 12.83 -8.52 14.88
N ASP A 33 11.77 -9.04 15.50
CA ASP A 33 11.59 -10.47 15.65
C ASP A 33 10.69 -10.95 14.51
N ASN A 34 11.37 -11.46 13.50
CA ASN A 34 10.88 -12.09 12.28
C ASN A 34 9.70 -13.03 12.62
N SER A 35 8.46 -12.53 12.44
CA SER A 35 7.30 -13.40 12.41
C SER A 35 7.52 -14.40 11.28
N THR A 36 7.14 -15.64 11.52
CA THR A 36 7.32 -16.77 10.60
C THR A 36 6.35 -16.68 9.42
N GLU A 37 6.39 -15.57 8.70
CA GLU A 37 5.86 -15.39 7.35
C GLU A 37 7.04 -15.62 6.41
N ALA A 38 6.88 -16.40 5.35
CA ALA A 38 7.95 -16.56 4.36
C ALA A 38 8.14 -15.24 3.60
N SER A 39 8.95 -14.33 4.13
CA SER A 39 9.33 -13.09 3.47
C SER A 39 10.49 -13.35 2.52
N THR A 40 10.35 -12.93 1.26
CA THR A 40 11.47 -12.86 0.31
C THR A 40 11.90 -11.41 0.22
N GLU A 41 13.05 -11.09 0.82
CA GLU A 41 13.63 -9.75 0.78
C GLU A 41 14.91 -9.76 -0.05
N LEU A 42 14.99 -8.88 -1.05
CA LEU A 42 16.13 -8.75 -1.95
C LEU A 42 16.65 -7.31 -1.92
N ASN A 43 17.02 -6.84 -0.73
CA ASN A 43 17.47 -5.46 -0.52
C ASN A 43 18.91 -5.27 -1.03
N GLY A 44 19.09 -4.35 -1.99
CA GLY A 44 20.41 -3.96 -2.51
C GLY A 44 21.08 -4.99 -3.43
N GLN A 45 20.36 -6.04 -3.82
CA GLN A 45 20.84 -7.01 -4.80
C GLN A 45 20.35 -6.64 -6.21
N GLU A 46 21.20 -6.83 -7.21
CA GLU A 46 20.77 -6.72 -8.60
C GLU A 46 19.78 -7.85 -8.92
N VAL A 47 18.55 -7.47 -9.27
CA VAL A 47 17.51 -8.39 -9.70
C VAL A 47 17.59 -8.52 -11.22
N SER A 48 17.81 -9.72 -11.73
CA SER A 48 17.76 -9.96 -13.18
C SER A 48 16.31 -9.94 -13.68
N GLN A 49 16.13 -9.58 -14.95
CA GLN A 49 14.81 -9.65 -15.61
C GLN A 49 14.19 -11.05 -15.46
N SER A 50 14.95 -12.11 -15.75
CA SER A 50 14.47 -13.49 -15.68
C SER A 50 14.04 -13.93 -14.28
N PHE A 51 14.67 -13.40 -13.24
CA PHE A 51 14.25 -13.65 -11.86
C PHE A 51 12.93 -12.95 -11.57
N PHE A 52 12.81 -11.67 -11.95
CA PHE A 52 11.59 -10.90 -11.75
C PHE A 52 10.40 -11.50 -12.52
N ASP A 53 10.64 -11.95 -13.76
CA ASP A 53 9.65 -12.61 -14.62
C ASP A 53 9.13 -13.94 -14.03
N SER A 54 9.85 -14.54 -13.07
CA SER A 54 9.37 -15.75 -12.39
C SER A 54 8.23 -15.47 -11.40
N TYR A 55 8.04 -14.22 -11.01
CA TYR A 55 6.98 -13.77 -10.10
C TYR A 55 5.90 -12.95 -10.80
N PHE A 56 6.27 -12.19 -11.84
CA PHE A 56 5.40 -11.23 -12.51
C PHE A 56 5.42 -11.43 -14.03
N ASP A 57 4.26 -11.25 -14.67
CA ASP A 57 4.24 -11.07 -16.11
C ASP A 57 4.64 -9.62 -16.44
N THR A 58 5.76 -9.46 -17.15
CA THR A 58 6.33 -8.16 -17.55
C THR A 58 6.07 -7.81 -19.01
N THR A 59 5.21 -8.57 -19.67
CA THR A 59 4.83 -8.33 -21.06
C THR A 59 4.23 -6.93 -21.19
N PRO A 60 4.73 -6.08 -22.11
CA PRO A 60 4.19 -4.73 -22.28
C PRO A 60 2.71 -4.75 -22.64
N ASN A 61 1.92 -3.94 -21.91
CA ASN A 61 0.50 -3.76 -22.24
C ASN A 61 0.36 -3.04 -23.59
N GLU A 62 -0.22 -3.69 -24.59
CA GLU A 62 -0.34 -3.16 -25.96
C GLU A 62 -1.09 -1.83 -26.03
N THR A 63 -2.02 -1.60 -25.10
CA THR A 63 -2.83 -0.39 -24.97
C THR A 63 -1.94 0.85 -24.80
N LEU A 64 -0.75 0.73 -24.19
CA LEU A 64 0.22 1.84 -24.04
C LEU A 64 0.63 2.48 -25.37
N ASN A 65 0.53 1.75 -26.49
CA ASN A 65 0.88 2.26 -27.81
C ASN A 65 -0.30 2.90 -28.55
N THR A 66 -1.53 2.62 -28.11
CA THR A 66 -2.76 3.04 -28.79
C THR A 66 -3.57 4.05 -27.99
N ILE A 67 -3.35 4.19 -26.67
CA ILE A 67 -4.09 5.16 -25.86
C ILE A 67 -3.85 6.59 -26.31
N THR A 68 -4.95 7.35 -26.34
CA THR A 68 -4.97 8.77 -26.62
C THR A 68 -5.84 9.48 -25.60
N GLY A 69 -5.33 10.57 -25.02
CA GLY A 69 -6.04 11.27 -23.96
C GLY A 69 -5.89 10.60 -22.59
N ASN A 70 -6.65 11.08 -21.62
CA ASN A 70 -6.56 10.66 -20.22
C ASN A 70 -7.94 10.22 -19.73
N SER A 71 -8.05 8.98 -19.24
CA SER A 71 -9.26 8.41 -18.62
C SER A 71 -8.96 7.81 -17.25
N VAL A 72 -9.88 8.03 -16.32
CA VAL A 72 -9.90 7.36 -15.02
C VAL A 72 -11.33 6.89 -14.75
N THR A 73 -11.50 5.57 -14.61
CA THR A 73 -12.76 4.93 -14.27
C THR A 73 -12.62 4.29 -12.89
N ILE A 74 -13.56 4.59 -11.99
CA ILE A 74 -13.58 4.06 -10.63
C ILE A 74 -14.94 3.44 -10.37
N THR A 75 -14.97 2.15 -10.05
CA THR A 75 -16.15 1.42 -9.61
C THR A 75 -15.92 0.97 -8.18
N GLN A 76 -16.84 1.33 -7.28
CA GLN A 76 -16.78 0.96 -5.87
C GLN A 76 -18.08 0.26 -5.49
N VAL A 77 -17.97 -0.94 -4.96
CA VAL A 77 -19.10 -1.76 -4.49
C VAL A 77 -18.90 -1.99 -3.00
N SER A 78 -19.95 -1.72 -2.21
CA SER A 78 -19.96 -1.71 -0.74
C SER A 78 -19.38 -0.42 -0.11
N SER A 79 -18.94 -0.48 1.15
CA SER A 79 -18.74 0.69 2.01
C SER A 79 -17.27 1.00 2.27
N PHE A 80 -16.95 2.26 2.55
CA PHE A 80 -15.63 2.72 3.00
C PHE A 80 -14.45 2.49 2.02
N ASN A 81 -14.74 2.15 0.76
CA ASN A 81 -13.72 2.13 -0.28
C ASN A 81 -13.21 3.55 -0.58
N THR A 82 -11.91 3.68 -0.77
CA THR A 82 -11.24 4.96 -1.08
C THR A 82 -10.35 4.82 -2.31
N SER A 83 -10.34 5.85 -3.15
CA SER A 83 -9.47 5.95 -4.31
C SER A 83 -8.94 7.37 -4.44
N VAL A 84 -7.62 7.52 -4.47
CA VAL A 84 -6.91 8.78 -4.71
C VAL A 84 -6.06 8.59 -5.96
N VAL A 85 -6.37 9.32 -7.04
CA VAL A 85 -5.68 9.17 -8.32
C VAL A 85 -5.16 10.53 -8.77
N LYS A 86 -3.84 10.66 -8.90
CA LYS A 86 -3.14 11.86 -9.36
C LYS A 86 -2.31 11.50 -10.58
N VAL A 87 -2.63 12.09 -11.73
CA VAL A 87 -1.97 11.75 -13.00
C VAL A 87 -1.56 13.01 -13.73
N ALA A 88 -0.28 13.08 -14.09
CA ALA A 88 0.27 14.04 -15.04
C ALA A 88 0.96 13.25 -16.16
N SER A 89 0.26 13.03 -17.26
CA SER A 89 0.79 12.31 -18.42
C SER A 89 0.22 12.81 -19.75
N ARG A 90 0.91 12.43 -20.85
CA ARG A 90 0.41 12.67 -22.20
C ARG A 90 -0.82 11.79 -22.49
N ALA A 91 -0.80 10.55 -22.02
CA ALA A 91 -1.95 9.66 -22.12
C ALA A 91 -2.09 8.78 -20.86
N SER A 92 -3.33 8.44 -20.50
CA SER A 92 -3.62 7.52 -19.40
C SER A 92 -4.92 6.77 -19.63
N ASP A 93 -4.95 5.51 -19.23
CA ASP A 93 -6.17 4.73 -19.08
C ASP A 93 -6.10 3.94 -17.78
N ILE A 94 -6.83 4.41 -16.78
CA ILE A 94 -6.81 3.86 -15.43
C ILE A 94 -8.21 3.35 -15.08
N ASN A 95 -8.31 2.06 -14.79
CA ASN A 95 -9.53 1.38 -14.38
C ASN A 95 -9.31 0.80 -12.99
N ILE A 96 -10.18 1.18 -12.05
CA ILE A 96 -10.16 0.74 -10.66
C ILE A 96 -11.51 0.12 -10.34
N SER A 97 -11.51 -1.13 -9.86
CA SER A 97 -12.68 -1.87 -9.41
C SER A 97 -12.47 -2.35 -7.98
N GLN A 98 -13.21 -1.79 -7.04
CA GLN A 98 -13.15 -2.15 -5.61
C GLN A 98 -14.44 -2.87 -5.22
N ASN A 99 -14.33 -4.16 -4.92
CA ASN A 99 -15.45 -5.04 -4.57
C ASN A 99 -15.24 -5.63 -3.17
N GLY A 100 -15.85 -4.99 -2.17
CA GLY A 100 -15.71 -5.30 -0.74
C GLY A 100 -15.70 -4.03 0.09
N ASP A 101 -15.45 -4.15 1.39
CA ASP A 101 -15.42 -3.05 2.33
C ASP A 101 -13.99 -2.54 2.59
N ALA A 102 -13.86 -1.23 2.81
CA ALA A 102 -12.63 -0.59 3.30
C ALA A 102 -11.38 -0.80 2.43
N ASN A 103 -11.53 -1.01 1.12
CA ASN A 103 -10.39 -1.07 0.20
C ASN A 103 -9.83 0.32 -0.10
N ASN A 104 -8.52 0.40 -0.36
CA ASN A 104 -7.81 1.64 -0.64
C ASN A 104 -6.96 1.52 -1.90
N VAL A 105 -7.05 2.52 -2.77
CA VAL A 105 -6.15 2.70 -3.91
C VAL A 105 -5.60 4.12 -3.90
N ASN A 106 -4.27 4.25 -3.97
CA ASN A 106 -3.56 5.52 -4.06
C ASN A 106 -2.55 5.47 -5.21
N LEU A 107 -2.83 6.22 -6.27
CA LEU A 107 -2.02 6.28 -7.48
C LEU A 107 -1.48 7.69 -7.67
N THR A 108 -0.18 7.79 -7.86
CA THR A 108 0.50 9.03 -8.26
C THR A 108 1.42 8.75 -9.43
N TYR A 109 1.07 9.32 -10.58
CA TYR A 109 1.81 9.16 -11.83
C TYR A 109 2.23 10.51 -12.39
N GLN A 110 3.52 10.65 -12.69
CA GLN A 110 4.07 11.72 -13.53
C GLN A 110 4.96 11.08 -14.59
N VAL A 111 4.35 10.71 -15.73
CA VAL A 111 4.94 9.81 -16.75
C VAL A 111 4.51 10.20 -18.16
N ASP A 112 5.10 9.63 -19.22
CA ASP A 112 4.61 9.87 -20.60
C ASP A 112 3.24 9.21 -20.80
N ALA A 113 3.13 7.92 -20.46
CA ALA A 113 1.90 7.15 -20.59
C ALA A 113 1.72 6.15 -19.45
N VAL A 114 0.47 5.95 -19.01
CA VAL A 114 0.14 4.94 -18.00
C VAL A 114 -1.12 4.17 -18.35
N VAL A 115 -1.06 2.84 -18.21
CA VAL A 115 -2.26 1.97 -18.22
C VAL A 115 -2.32 1.25 -16.88
N ALA A 116 -3.40 1.39 -16.14
CA ALA A 116 -3.58 0.66 -14.90
C ALA A 116 -4.94 -0.02 -14.89
N ASP A 117 -4.97 -1.33 -14.61
CA ASP A 117 -6.20 -2.10 -14.38
C ASP A 117 -6.08 -2.77 -13.02
N LEU A 118 -6.83 -2.25 -12.05
CA LEU A 118 -6.72 -2.58 -10.64
C LEU A 118 -8.04 -3.14 -10.13
N GLU A 119 -8.06 -4.42 -9.76
CA GLU A 119 -9.23 -5.11 -9.25
C GLU A 119 -8.96 -5.57 -7.81
N GLN A 120 -9.77 -5.13 -6.85
CA GLN A 120 -9.73 -5.58 -5.46
C GLN A 120 -11.00 -6.36 -5.15
N ASN A 121 -10.87 -7.68 -4.90
CA ASN A 121 -11.96 -8.56 -4.48
C ASN A 121 -11.72 -9.06 -3.06
N GLY A 122 -12.46 -8.49 -2.11
CA GLY A 122 -12.32 -8.74 -0.67
C GLY A 122 -12.23 -7.43 0.11
N ASP A 123 -11.94 -7.53 1.40
CA ASP A 123 -12.00 -6.42 2.33
C ASP A 123 -10.60 -5.95 2.77
N ASN A 124 -10.47 -4.66 3.09
CA ASN A 124 -9.25 -4.06 3.64
C ASN A 124 -7.99 -4.24 2.75
N ASN A 125 -8.16 -4.35 1.43
CA ASN A 125 -7.02 -4.40 0.51
C ASN A 125 -6.48 -2.99 0.23
N SER A 126 -5.17 -2.90 -0.03
CA SER A 126 -4.45 -1.65 -0.26
C SER A 126 -3.56 -1.74 -1.49
N ILE A 127 -3.62 -0.71 -2.33
CA ILE A 127 -2.74 -0.50 -3.47
C ILE A 127 -2.15 0.90 -3.38
N LEU A 128 -0.82 0.99 -3.32
CA LEU A 128 -0.07 2.23 -3.48
C LEU A 128 0.84 2.12 -4.69
N ASP A 129 0.70 3.04 -5.63
CA ASP A 129 1.57 3.10 -6.80
C ASP A 129 2.06 4.52 -7.04
N TYR A 130 3.37 4.71 -6.97
CA TYR A 130 4.02 6.00 -7.06
C TYR A 130 5.14 5.94 -8.10
N VAL A 131 4.91 6.52 -9.29
CA VAL A 131 5.91 6.55 -10.36
C VAL A 131 6.08 7.96 -10.91
N ILE A 132 7.30 8.49 -10.77
CA ILE A 132 7.69 9.82 -11.24
C ILE A 132 8.87 9.65 -12.21
N ASP A 133 8.56 9.51 -13.49
CA ASP A 133 9.51 9.51 -14.60
C ASP A 133 8.80 10.02 -15.85
N PRO A 134 8.94 11.31 -16.20
CA PRO A 134 8.22 11.93 -17.32
C PRO A 134 8.43 11.26 -18.68
N ASN A 135 9.46 10.45 -18.84
CA ASN A 135 9.76 9.76 -20.10
C ASN A 135 9.28 8.30 -20.10
N ALA A 136 8.85 7.76 -18.96
CA ALA A 136 8.44 6.38 -18.84
C ALA A 136 7.04 6.15 -19.43
N LYS A 137 6.86 4.97 -20.01
CA LYS A 137 5.56 4.36 -20.26
C LYS A 137 5.43 3.19 -19.31
N VAL A 138 4.40 3.18 -18.47
CA VAL A 138 4.25 2.19 -17.41
C VAL A 138 2.88 1.53 -17.44
N SER A 139 2.83 0.25 -17.06
CA SER A 139 1.59 -0.47 -16.85
C SER A 139 1.56 -1.20 -15.52
N LEU A 140 0.36 -1.34 -14.96
CA LEU A 140 0.07 -2.20 -13.81
C LEU A 140 -1.28 -2.89 -14.02
N GLU A 141 -1.27 -4.20 -14.16
CA GLU A 141 -2.46 -5.05 -14.14
C GLU A 141 -2.45 -5.89 -12.86
N LEU A 142 -3.22 -5.49 -11.86
CA LEU A 142 -3.22 -6.10 -10.54
C LEU A 142 -4.62 -6.55 -10.16
N LYS A 143 -4.75 -7.85 -9.86
CA LYS A 143 -5.94 -8.42 -9.24
C LYS A 143 -5.63 -8.89 -7.82
N GLN A 144 -6.20 -8.28 -6.80
CA GLN A 144 -6.15 -8.74 -5.41
C GLN A 144 -7.38 -9.61 -5.12
N ASN A 145 -7.18 -10.87 -4.73
CA ASN A 145 -8.25 -11.80 -4.35
C ASN A 145 -8.03 -12.30 -2.92
N GLY A 146 -8.79 -11.77 -1.97
CA GLY A 146 -8.67 -12.03 -0.55
C GLY A 146 -8.77 -10.75 0.26
N ASP A 147 -8.53 -10.86 1.57
CA ASP A 147 -8.65 -9.75 2.51
C ASP A 147 -7.27 -9.32 3.03
N GLY A 148 -7.10 -8.03 3.31
CA GLY A 148 -5.89 -7.50 3.92
C GLY A 148 -4.64 -7.57 3.04
N LEU A 149 -4.80 -7.63 1.71
CA LEU A 149 -3.69 -7.66 0.76
C LEU A 149 -3.10 -6.26 0.55
N ASN A 150 -1.78 -6.14 0.58
CA ASN A 150 -1.07 -4.90 0.36
C ASN A 150 -0.14 -5.00 -0.86
N PHE A 151 -0.24 -4.04 -1.76
CA PHE A 151 0.71 -3.85 -2.84
C PHE A 151 1.26 -2.43 -2.83
N GLU A 152 2.58 -2.31 -2.91
CA GLU A 152 3.26 -1.03 -3.02
C GLU A 152 4.28 -1.05 -4.16
N ARG A 153 4.20 -0.06 -5.06
CA ARG A 153 5.22 0.21 -6.07
C ARG A 153 5.77 1.62 -5.92
N PHE A 154 7.09 1.73 -5.85
CA PHE A 154 7.82 2.99 -5.87
C PHE A 154 8.80 3.01 -7.04
N GLY A 155 8.55 3.90 -7.99
CA GLY A 155 9.31 4.03 -9.23
C GLY A 155 9.09 2.88 -10.20
N ALA A 156 9.75 2.98 -11.35
CA ALA A 156 9.72 1.99 -12.40
C ALA A 156 11.03 2.05 -13.20
N ASN A 157 11.51 0.90 -13.66
CA ASN A 157 12.67 0.82 -14.56
C ASN A 157 12.38 -0.16 -15.71
N ASN A 158 13.40 -0.54 -16.48
CA ASN A 158 13.21 -1.42 -17.62
C ASN A 158 12.62 -2.80 -17.29
N ILE A 159 12.80 -3.27 -16.05
CA ILE A 159 12.30 -4.56 -15.56
C ILE A 159 10.88 -4.42 -15.01
N THR A 160 10.60 -3.34 -14.29
CA THR A 160 9.38 -3.18 -13.47
C THR A 160 8.35 -2.20 -14.03
N LYS A 161 8.61 -1.61 -15.20
CA LYS A 161 7.67 -0.69 -15.86
C LYS A 161 6.37 -1.34 -16.31
N ASN A 162 6.37 -2.66 -16.53
CA ASN A 162 5.15 -3.41 -16.84
C ASN A 162 5.06 -4.56 -15.86
N ILE A 163 3.95 -4.64 -15.13
CA ILE A 163 3.73 -5.68 -14.13
C ILE A 163 2.29 -6.14 -14.25
N LYS A 164 2.12 -7.44 -14.38
CA LYS A 164 0.84 -8.11 -14.35
C LYS A 164 0.89 -9.32 -13.43
N PHE A 165 -0.03 -9.38 -12.47
CA PHE A 165 -0.16 -10.54 -11.57
C PHE A 165 -1.48 -10.55 -10.81
N THR A 166 -1.78 -11.70 -10.19
CA THR A 166 -2.86 -11.85 -9.23
C THR A 166 -2.27 -12.08 -7.84
N GLN A 167 -2.58 -11.20 -6.90
CA GLN A 167 -2.21 -11.33 -5.50
C GLN A 167 -3.30 -12.08 -4.74
N THR A 168 -2.89 -12.98 -3.84
CA THR A 168 -3.78 -13.75 -2.97
C THR A 168 -3.21 -13.79 -1.56
N ALA A 169 -3.91 -14.41 -0.61
CA ALA A 169 -3.43 -14.63 0.75
C ALA A 169 -2.09 -15.40 0.85
N ALA A 170 -1.63 -16.07 -0.22
CA ALA A 170 -0.31 -16.68 -0.27
C ALA A 170 0.84 -15.67 -0.37
N SER A 171 0.54 -14.41 -0.73
CA SER A 171 1.50 -13.31 -0.80
C SER A 171 0.81 -12.04 -0.31
N PRO A 172 0.54 -11.94 1.00
CA PRO A 172 -0.31 -10.89 1.57
C PRO A 172 0.27 -9.50 1.36
N THR A 173 1.59 -9.37 1.27
CA THR A 173 2.28 -8.11 1.02
C THR A 173 3.27 -8.26 -0.12
N VAL A 174 3.21 -7.36 -1.11
CA VAL A 174 4.19 -7.26 -2.21
C VAL A 174 4.66 -5.82 -2.30
N ILE A 175 5.96 -5.59 -2.18
CA ILE A 175 6.56 -4.26 -2.25
C ILE A 175 7.66 -4.26 -3.31
N ILE A 176 7.55 -3.35 -4.27
CA ILE A 176 8.48 -3.19 -5.38
C ILE A 176 9.07 -1.79 -5.32
N ARG A 177 10.39 -1.72 -5.18
CA ARG A 177 11.15 -0.47 -5.18
C ARG A 177 12.11 -0.48 -6.34
N SER A 178 11.90 0.42 -7.30
CA SER A 178 12.66 0.52 -8.53
C SER A 178 13.18 1.94 -8.69
N PHE A 179 14.42 2.14 -8.28
CA PHE A 179 15.13 3.40 -8.42
C PHE A 179 16.25 3.21 -9.44
N ASN A 180 16.46 4.22 -10.29
CA ASN A 180 17.60 4.30 -11.20
C ASN A 180 18.68 5.21 -10.63
#